data_AF-A0A7S6VG05-F1
#
_entry.id   AF-A0A7S6VG05-F1
#
_cell.length_a   1.000
_cell.length_b   1.000
_cell.length_c   1.000
_cell.angle_alpha   90.00
_cell.angle_beta   90.00
_cell.angle_gamma   90.00
#
_symmetry.space_group_name_H-M   'P 1'
#
loop_
_entity.id
_entity.type
_entity.pdbx_description
1 polymer ?
#
loop_
_entity_poly.entity_id
_entity_poly.type
_entity_poly.pdbx_seq_one_letter_code
_entity_poly.pdbx_strand_id
1 'polypeptide(L)'
;MGDGRELLVYRKVVKRLLDLLLAIPMLIILLIPLIIVGMIIKLTSEGPVLFIQERYGRNSKPFALYKFRSMTNKAPVKANSDFEDITSYVTPFGMLIRKTSVDELPQL
;
A
#
# COMPACT_ATOMS: atom_id res chain seq x y z
N MET A 1 -28.10 22.27 -15.61
CA MET A 1 -26.84 23.03 -15.53
C MET A 1 -26.39 22.97 -14.07
N GLY A 2 -25.76 21.86 -13.68
CA GLY A 2 -25.34 21.64 -12.29
C GLY A 2 -24.15 22.55 -11.97
N ASP A 3 -24.26 23.31 -10.89
CA ASP A 3 -23.30 24.34 -10.50
C ASP A 3 -21.92 23.71 -10.23
N GLY A 4 -20.91 24.11 -11.02
CA GLY A 4 -19.53 23.64 -10.86
C GLY A 4 -18.94 23.94 -9.48
N ARG A 5 -19.54 24.85 -8.71
CA ARG A 5 -19.18 25.13 -7.31
C ARG A 5 -19.53 23.96 -6.40
N GLU A 6 -20.65 23.27 -6.60
CA GLU A 6 -21.03 22.09 -5.80
C GLU A 6 -20.03 20.95 -5.99
N LEU A 7 -19.61 20.71 -7.24
CA LEU A 7 -18.59 19.70 -7.56
C LEU A 7 -17.22 20.05 -6.94
N LEU A 8 -16.87 21.33 -6.88
CA LEU A 8 -15.65 21.81 -6.24
C LEU A 8 -15.68 21.64 -4.72
N VAL A 9 -16.79 21.99 -4.07
CA VAL A 9 -17.00 21.81 -2.62
C VAL A 9 -16.97 20.33 -2.26
N TYR A 10 -17.68 19.49 -3.00
CA TYR A 10 -17.67 18.04 -2.79
C TYR A 10 -16.25 17.45 -2.90
N ARG A 11 -15.52 17.76 -3.99
CA ARG A 11 -14.18 17.20 -4.23
C ARG A 11 -13.13 17.68 -3.22
N LYS A 12 -13.22 18.92 -2.74
CA LYS A 12 -12.19 19.50 -1.85
C LYS A 12 -12.48 19.25 -0.37
N VAL A 13 -13.74 19.32 0.04
CA VAL A 13 -14.12 19.31 1.46
C VAL A 13 -14.79 17.99 1.83
N VAL A 14 -15.93 17.68 1.23
CA VAL A 14 -16.75 16.52 1.62
C VAL A 14 -15.99 15.20 1.41
N LYS A 15 -15.39 15.03 0.22
CA LYS A 15 -14.58 13.84 -0.08
C LYS A 15 -13.42 13.68 0.90
N ARG A 16 -12.71 14.77 1.21
CA ARG A 16 -11.55 14.70 2.12
C ARG A 16 -11.96 14.37 3.55
N LEU A 17 -13.07 14.93 4.03
CA LEU A 17 -13.61 14.60 5.34
C LEU A 17 -14.06 13.15 5.42
N LEU A 18 -14.75 12.65 4.38
CA LEU A 18 -15.16 11.25 4.30
C LEU A 18 -13.95 10.31 4.29
N ASP A 19 -12.94 10.60 3.47
CA ASP A 19 -11.70 9.81 3.39
C ASP A 19 -11.05 9.71 4.78
N LEU A 20 -10.93 10.82 5.52
CA LEU A 20 -10.34 10.83 6.87
C LEU A 20 -11.19 10.11 7.92
N LEU A 21 -12.51 10.33 7.88
CA LEU A 21 -13.46 9.74 8.82
C LEU A 21 -13.50 8.21 8.69
N LEU A 22 -13.28 7.67 7.50
CA LEU A 22 -13.21 6.22 7.26
C LEU A 22 -11.80 5.67 7.52
N ALA A 23 -10.75 6.37 7.08
CA ALA A 23 -9.37 5.89 7.19
C ALA A 23 -8.90 5.77 8.65
N ILE A 24 -9.18 6.75 9.50
CA ILE A 24 -8.69 6.76 10.89
C ILE A 24 -9.23 5.56 11.70
N PRO A 25 -10.54 5.29 11.77
CA PRO A 25 -11.06 4.11 12.47
C PRO A 25 -10.58 2.80 11.87
N MET A 26 -10.52 2.70 10.54
CA MET A 26 -9.98 1.50 9.88
C MET A 26 -8.51 1.26 10.26
N LEU A 27 -7.69 2.31 10.35
CA LEU A 27 -6.28 2.19 10.74
C LEU A 27 -6.15 1.70 12.19
N ILE A 28 -7.00 2.18 13.09
CA ILE A 28 -7.02 1.73 14.49
C ILE A 28 -7.39 0.25 14.57
N ILE A 29 -8.44 -0.18 13.84
CA ILE A 29 -8.88 -1.58 13.81
C ILE A 29 -7.78 -2.48 13.22
N LEU A 30 -7.08 -2.01 12.18
CA LEU A 30 -6.05 -2.78 11.49
C LEU A 30 -4.69 -2.72 12.18
N LEU A 31 -4.49 -1.90 13.22
CA LEU A 31 -3.19 -1.72 13.87
C LEU A 31 -2.61 -3.05 14.37
N ILE A 32 -3.43 -3.88 15.02
CA ILE A 32 -3.01 -5.20 15.53
C ILE A 32 -2.63 -6.14 14.38
N PRO A 33 -3.48 -6.36 13.35
CA PRO A 33 -3.09 -7.12 12.16
C PRO A 33 -1.82 -6.63 11.47
N LEU A 34 -1.64 -5.31 11.32
CA LEU A 34 -0.46 -4.72 10.68
C LEU A 34 0.83 -5.07 11.45
N ILE A 35 0.77 -5.01 12.79
CA ILE A 35 1.92 -5.37 13.64
C ILE A 35 2.22 -6.87 13.52
N ILE A 36 1.21 -7.73 13.53
CA ILE A 36 1.39 -9.20 13.37
C ILE A 36 2.04 -9.52 12.02
N VAL A 37 1.49 -8.99 10.93
CA VAL A 37 2.05 -9.18 9.58
C VAL A 37 3.48 -8.67 9.51
N GLY A 38 3.74 -7.48 10.10
CA GLY A 38 5.07 -6.90 10.15
C GLY A 38 6.08 -7.76 10.91
N MET A 39 5.68 -8.35 12.03
CA MET A 39 6.52 -9.30 12.79
C MET A 39 6.81 -10.56 11.98
N ILE A 40 5.81 -11.16 11.32
CA ILE A 40 6.00 -12.35 10.50
C ILE A 40 7.01 -12.06 9.38
N ILE A 41 6.88 -10.92 8.69
CA ILE A 41 7.84 -10.52 7.65
C ILE A 41 9.24 -10.35 8.24
N LYS A 42 9.36 -9.69 9.41
CA LYS A 42 10.66 -9.46 10.04
C LYS A 42 11.36 -10.75 10.45
N LEU A 43 10.60 -11.78 10.82
CA LEU A 43 11.11 -13.08 11.23
C LEU A 43 11.37 -14.03 10.05
N THR A 44 10.66 -13.87 8.93
CA THR A 44 10.73 -14.79 7.78
C THR A 44 11.52 -14.25 6.60
N SER A 45 11.89 -12.96 6.61
CA SER A 45 12.60 -12.31 5.52
C SER A 45 13.63 -11.31 6.04
N GLU A 46 14.81 -11.29 5.41
CA GLU A 46 15.85 -10.32 5.71
C GLU A 46 15.48 -8.92 5.19
N GLY A 47 15.82 -7.90 5.98
CA GLY A 47 15.67 -6.49 5.60
C GLY A 47 14.53 -5.75 6.31
N PRO A 48 14.07 -4.61 5.76
CA PRO A 48 13.00 -3.81 6.34
C PRO A 48 11.63 -4.39 6.02
N VAL A 49 10.69 -4.25 6.97
CA VAL A 49 9.32 -4.76 6.88
C VAL A 49 8.53 -4.11 5.75
N LEU A 50 8.77 -2.82 5.51
CA LEU A 50 8.10 -2.04 4.48
C LEU A 50 8.95 -1.96 3.21
N PHE A 51 8.26 -2.08 2.08
CA PHE A 51 8.73 -1.71 0.75
C PHE A 51 8.10 -0.36 0.38
N ILE A 52 8.93 0.57 -0.09
CA ILE A 52 8.52 1.93 -0.43
C ILE A 52 8.69 2.12 -1.93
N GLN A 53 7.62 2.52 -2.60
CA GLN A 53 7.63 2.80 -4.04
C GLN A 53 7.21 4.26 -4.29
N GLU A 54 7.97 4.99 -5.09
CA GLU A 54 7.53 6.32 -5.55
C GLU A 54 6.41 6.19 -6.59
N ARG A 55 5.32 6.94 -6.40
CA ARG A 55 4.19 7.03 -7.32
C ARG A 55 3.80 8.49 -7.55
N TYR A 56 3.22 8.79 -8.71
CA TYR A 56 2.71 10.12 -9.03
C TYR A 56 1.22 10.21 -8.68
N GLY A 57 0.88 11.13 -7.78
CA GLY A 57 -0.48 11.32 -7.28
C GLY A 57 -1.14 12.57 -7.85
N ARG A 58 -1.94 13.24 -7.01
CA ARG A 58 -2.68 14.45 -7.38
C ARG A 58 -1.76 15.54 -7.93
N ASN A 59 -2.10 16.09 -9.09
CA ASN A 59 -1.33 17.12 -9.80
C ASN A 59 0.10 16.65 -10.14
N SER A 60 0.28 15.36 -10.42
CA SER A 60 1.58 14.76 -10.76
C SER A 60 2.66 14.99 -9.70
N LYS A 61 2.26 15.14 -8.43
CA LYS A 61 3.20 15.24 -7.32
C LYS A 61 3.65 13.83 -6.91
N PRO A 62 4.96 13.56 -6.79
CA PRO A 62 5.44 12.28 -6.30
C PRO A 62 5.02 12.09 -4.84
N PHE A 63 4.71 10.85 -4.46
CA PHE A 63 4.46 10.43 -3.09
C PHE A 63 4.99 9.01 -2.86
N ALA A 64 5.34 8.72 -1.61
CA ALA A 64 5.78 7.41 -1.18
C ALA A 64 4.57 6.50 -0.94
N LEU A 65 4.50 5.40 -1.69
CA LEU A 65 3.52 4.34 -1.52
C LEU A 65 4.14 3.22 -0.68
N TYR A 66 3.57 2.99 0.49
CA TYR A 66 4.04 1.98 1.45
C TYR A 66 3.34 0.65 1.21
N LYS A 67 4.09 -0.44 1.16
CA LYS A 67 3.58 -1.81 1.14
C LYS A 67 4.36 -2.67 2.11
N PHE A 68 3.80 -3.77 2.54
CA PHE A 68 4.60 -4.81 3.17
C PHE A 68 5.54 -5.47 2.16
N ARG A 69 6.75 -5.81 2.62
CA ARG A 69 7.71 -6.56 1.82
C ARG A 69 7.17 -7.97 1.56
N SER A 70 6.89 -8.27 0.30
CA SER A 70 6.48 -9.61 -0.17
C SER A 70 7.55 -10.31 -1.02
N MET A 71 8.64 -9.62 -1.35
CA MET A 71 9.73 -10.12 -2.19
C MET A 71 11.05 -10.20 -1.43
N THR A 72 11.93 -11.11 -1.84
CA THR A 72 13.27 -11.28 -1.30
C THR A 72 14.17 -10.08 -1.62
N ASN A 73 15.26 -9.92 -0.87
CA ASN A 73 16.27 -8.89 -1.11
C ASN A 73 17.03 -9.05 -2.44
N LYS A 74 16.97 -10.22 -3.07
CA LYS A 74 17.59 -10.51 -4.38
C LYS A 74 16.74 -10.04 -5.57
N ALA A 75 15.51 -9.56 -5.31
CA ALA A 75 14.63 -9.09 -6.36
C ALA A 75 15.19 -7.83 -7.05
N PRO A 76 15.32 -7.81 -8.39
CA PRO A 76 15.69 -6.60 -9.11
C PRO A 76 14.61 -5.52 -8.99
N VAL A 77 15.02 -4.25 -8.97
CA VAL A 77 14.11 -3.10 -8.93
C VAL A 77 13.61 -2.81 -10.34
N LYS A 78 12.49 -3.44 -10.74
CA LYS A 78 11.82 -3.23 -12.03
C LYS A 78 10.30 -3.41 -11.91
N ALA A 79 9.53 -3.06 -12.94
CA ALA A 79 8.08 -3.21 -12.89
C ALA A 79 7.71 -4.71 -12.91
N ASN A 80 6.57 -5.07 -12.29
CA ASN A 80 6.09 -6.45 -12.27
C ASN A 80 5.97 -7.06 -13.67
N SER A 81 5.62 -6.26 -14.68
CA SER A 81 5.53 -6.64 -16.10
C SER A 81 6.86 -7.05 -16.72
N ASP A 82 7.97 -6.62 -16.13
CA ASP A 82 9.30 -6.77 -16.70
C ASP A 82 10.00 -8.03 -16.16
N PHE A 83 9.33 -8.78 -15.27
CA PHE A 83 9.81 -10.06 -14.77
C PHE A 83 9.39 -11.20 -15.69
N GLU A 84 10.36 -12.03 -16.09
CA GLU A 84 10.09 -13.31 -16.75
C GLU A 84 9.42 -14.29 -15.79
N ASP A 85 9.97 -14.38 -14.57
CA ASP A 85 9.35 -15.12 -13.46
C ASP A 85 9.46 -14.31 -12.15
N ILE A 86 8.39 -13.61 -11.80
CA ILE A 86 8.31 -12.86 -10.55
C ILE A 86 8.20 -13.78 -9.33
N THR A 87 7.65 -15.00 -9.49
CA THR A 87 7.36 -15.89 -8.38
C THR A 87 8.62 -16.40 -7.70
N SER A 88 9.70 -16.56 -8.47
CA SER A 88 11.04 -16.89 -7.97
C SER A 88 11.58 -15.90 -6.91
N TYR A 89 11.07 -14.66 -6.91
CA TYR A 89 11.49 -13.61 -5.98
C TYR A 89 10.50 -13.37 -4.84
N VAL A 90 9.34 -14.02 -4.83
CA VAL A 90 8.30 -13.83 -3.80
C VAL A 90 8.54 -14.79 -2.63
N THR A 91 8.46 -14.30 -1.40
CA THR A 91 8.60 -15.17 -0.22
C THR A 91 7.35 -16.03 -0.03
N PRO A 92 7.42 -17.20 0.65
CA PRO A 92 6.23 -18.03 0.90
C PRO A 92 5.10 -17.26 1.59
N PHE A 93 5.42 -16.49 2.63
CA PHE A 93 4.45 -15.60 3.28
C PHE A 93 4.04 -14.42 2.39
N GLY A 94 4.98 -13.90 1.59
CA GLY A 94 4.74 -12.89 0.56
C GLY A 94 3.67 -13.30 -0.45
N MET A 95 3.63 -14.57 -0.85
CA MET A 95 2.62 -15.10 -1.75
C MET A 95 1.21 -15.01 -1.15
N LEU A 96 1.07 -15.32 0.14
CA LEU A 96 -0.20 -15.22 0.86
C LEU A 96 -0.68 -13.78 0.93
N ILE A 97 0.15 -12.85 1.42
CA ILE A 97 -0.26 -11.46 1.61
C ILE A 97 -0.55 -10.73 0.30
N ARG A 98 0.08 -11.12 -0.81
CA ARG A 98 -0.24 -10.60 -2.15
C ARG A 98 -1.58 -11.14 -2.66
N LYS A 99 -1.89 -12.41 -2.39
CA LYS A 99 -3.16 -13.03 -2.81
C LYS A 99 -4.36 -12.39 -2.12
N THR A 100 -4.18 -11.93 -0.88
CA THR A 100 -5.23 -11.30 -0.07
C THR A 100 -5.16 -9.77 -0.06
N SER A 101 -4.23 -9.17 -0.82
CA SER A 101 -3.93 -7.73 -0.81
C SER A 101 -3.59 -7.16 0.57
N VAL A 102 -3.24 -8.02 1.52
CA VAL A 102 -2.80 -7.62 2.87
C VAL A 102 -1.51 -6.80 2.79
N ASP A 103 -0.69 -7.03 1.77
CA ASP A 103 0.53 -6.26 1.55
C ASP A 103 0.29 -4.77 1.25
N GLU A 104 -0.93 -4.41 0.85
CA GLU A 104 -1.33 -3.04 0.53
C GLU A 104 -1.95 -2.28 1.71
N LEU A 105 -2.28 -2.95 2.82
CA LEU A 105 -2.88 -2.30 3.99
C LEU A 105 -2.08 -1.13 4.59
N PRO A 106 -0.73 -1.08 4.52
CA PRO A 106 0.02 0.11 4.92
C PRO A 106 -0.28 1.39 4.12
N GLN A 107 -1.07 1.31 3.04
CA GLN A 107 -1.47 2.47 2.22
C GLN A 107 -2.68 3.22 2.78
N LEU A 108 -3.40 2.64 3.76
CA LEU A 108 -4.55 3.26 4.40
C LEU A 108 -4.14 4.54 5.17
#